data_AF-A0A6A6QFG9-F1
#
_entry.id   AF-A0A6A6QFG9-F1
#
_cell.length_a   1.000
_cell.length_b   1.000
_cell.length_c   1.000
_cell.angle_alpha   90.00
_cell.angle_beta   90.00
_cell.angle_gamma   90.00
#
_symmetry.space_group_name_H-M   'P 1'
#
loop_
_entity.id
_entity.type
_entity.pdbx_description
1 polymer ?
#
loop_
_entity_poly.entity_id
_entity_poly.type
_entity_poly.pdbx_seq_one_letter_code
_entity_poly.pdbx_strand_id
1 'polypeptide(L)'
;MAEPEFEQAYKELASTLENSSLFEKNPEYKKALEVAAIPERVIQFRVRWENDKGECQVNKGYRVQFNSALGPYKGGLRFHPTVNLSILKFLGFEQVFKNALTGLNMGGGKGGADFDPKGKSDNEIRKFCVAFMTELSKHIGADTDVPAGDIGVSPREIGWMFGTYRSIRNRWEGVLTGKGGSWGGSLIRPEATGYGLVYYVDHMIAYASGGKESFKGKTVAISGSGNVAQYAALKVIELGGTVVSLSDSKGALIAEDGKNFSPEDVNAIAALKVQRKSLTDLEKHSFKYVEGARPWTHVKVDIALPCATQNEVSGDEAKALIESGAKFIAEGSNMGCTQEAIDVFEAHRKEKKGESIWYAPGKAANAGGVAVSGLEMAQNSARLSWTSEEVDEKLKGIMKACFQNCLETAKEYITPADGEFPSLVAGANVAGFKKVAAAMKDQGDWWLVSAQWLYKDGHLPSDLHVSVLFVSLANHLSTTLGFSTPQTRADTRLGITTELGTIQGILEKAALKSSLLLRICLLPDAAKHAKGPRRRDA
;
A
#
# COMPACT_ATOMS: atom_id res chain seq x y z
N MET A 1 -9.41 -16.46 -15.46
CA MET A 1 -7.98 -16.34 -15.87
C MET A 1 -7.19 -16.16 -14.60
N ALA A 2 -6.01 -16.75 -14.50
CA ALA A 2 -5.13 -16.56 -13.34
C ALA A 2 -4.67 -15.08 -13.26
N GLU A 3 -4.57 -14.54 -12.06
CA GLU A 3 -4.09 -13.17 -11.80
C GLU A 3 -2.88 -13.24 -10.86
N PRO A 4 -1.74 -13.78 -11.32
CA PRO A 4 -0.64 -14.20 -10.44
C PRO A 4 -0.05 -13.02 -9.64
N GLU A 5 0.10 -11.84 -10.25
CA GLU A 5 0.60 -10.65 -9.57
C GLU A 5 -0.35 -10.20 -8.46
N PHE A 6 -1.68 -10.26 -8.69
CA PHE A 6 -2.67 -9.88 -7.68
C PHE A 6 -2.76 -10.93 -6.56
N GLU A 7 -2.75 -12.21 -6.91
CA GLU A 7 -2.77 -13.32 -5.96
C GLU A 7 -1.55 -13.30 -5.03
N GLN A 8 -0.38 -12.92 -5.56
CA GLN A 8 0.84 -12.75 -4.76
C GLN A 8 0.65 -11.68 -3.67
N ALA A 9 0.25 -10.46 -4.05
CA ALA A 9 0.08 -9.37 -3.09
C ALA A 9 -1.04 -9.64 -2.09
N TYR A 10 -2.14 -10.28 -2.51
CA TYR A 10 -3.19 -10.71 -1.60
C TYR A 10 -2.67 -11.71 -0.56
N LYS A 11 -1.93 -12.75 -0.99
CA LYS A 11 -1.36 -13.77 -0.09
C LYS A 11 -0.34 -13.17 0.87
N GLU A 12 0.51 -12.27 0.41
CA GLU A 12 1.49 -11.58 1.26
C GLU A 12 0.80 -10.76 2.36
N LEU A 13 -0.21 -9.97 1.99
CA LEU A 13 -1.00 -9.22 2.97
C LEU A 13 -1.72 -10.17 3.94
N ALA A 14 -2.46 -11.16 3.43
CA ALA A 14 -3.21 -12.11 4.23
C ALA A 14 -2.30 -12.84 5.24
N SER A 15 -1.17 -13.36 4.78
CA SER A 15 -0.16 -14.01 5.63
C SER A 15 0.32 -13.08 6.74
N THR A 16 0.57 -11.80 6.42
CA THR A 16 1.00 -10.82 7.42
C THR A 16 -0.07 -10.55 8.48
N LEU A 17 -1.34 -10.46 8.06
CA LEU A 17 -2.47 -10.24 8.98
C LEU A 17 -2.73 -11.48 9.85
N GLU A 18 -2.64 -12.68 9.28
CA GLU A 18 -2.79 -13.96 9.98
C GLU A 18 -1.68 -14.22 11.00
N ASN A 19 -0.45 -13.83 10.68
CA ASN A 19 0.71 -13.94 11.57
C ASN A 19 0.78 -12.81 12.63
N SER A 20 -0.33 -12.12 12.87
CA SER A 20 -0.48 -11.06 13.88
C SER A 20 -1.65 -11.36 14.81
N SER A 21 -1.71 -10.69 15.96
CA SER A 21 -2.87 -10.78 16.87
C SER A 21 -4.12 -10.03 16.36
N LEU A 22 -4.12 -9.52 15.11
CA LEU A 22 -5.23 -8.72 14.58
C LEU A 22 -6.54 -9.51 14.56
N PHE A 23 -6.54 -10.72 14.01
CA PHE A 23 -7.74 -11.55 13.88
C PHE A 23 -8.10 -12.27 15.18
N GLU A 24 -7.21 -12.32 16.16
CA GLU A 24 -7.56 -12.75 17.53
C GLU A 24 -8.35 -11.65 18.24
N LYS A 25 -7.89 -10.40 18.14
CA LYS A 25 -8.55 -9.23 18.73
C LYS A 25 -9.82 -8.81 17.97
N ASN A 26 -9.86 -9.00 16.66
CA ASN A 26 -10.93 -8.57 15.74
C ASN A 26 -11.22 -9.66 14.70
N PRO A 27 -11.78 -10.82 15.11
CA PRO A 27 -12.02 -11.95 14.22
C PRO A 27 -12.95 -11.60 13.05
N GLU A 28 -13.80 -10.58 13.21
CA GLU A 28 -14.70 -10.11 12.16
C GLU A 28 -13.98 -9.54 10.94
N TYR A 29 -12.73 -9.06 11.11
CA TYR A 29 -11.97 -8.49 10.00
C TYR A 29 -11.53 -9.51 8.96
N LYS A 30 -11.63 -10.82 9.23
CA LYS A 30 -11.52 -11.82 8.17
C LYS A 30 -12.54 -11.58 7.06
N LYS A 31 -13.76 -11.17 7.42
CA LYS A 31 -14.79 -10.82 6.43
C LYS A 31 -14.42 -9.56 5.64
N ALA A 32 -13.85 -8.56 6.32
CA ALA A 32 -13.39 -7.35 5.67
C ALA A 32 -12.29 -7.65 4.64
N LEU A 33 -11.36 -8.57 4.92
CA LEU A 33 -10.30 -8.96 3.98
C LEU A 33 -10.88 -9.60 2.70
N GLU A 34 -11.86 -10.49 2.83
CA GLU A 34 -12.54 -11.10 1.68
C GLU A 34 -13.22 -10.04 0.80
N VAL A 35 -13.91 -9.09 1.42
CA VAL A 35 -14.64 -8.02 0.71
C VAL A 35 -13.67 -7.03 0.07
N ALA A 36 -12.67 -6.57 0.82
CA ALA A 36 -11.68 -5.59 0.37
C ALA A 36 -10.75 -6.13 -0.73
N ALA A 37 -10.66 -7.44 -0.92
CA ALA A 37 -9.89 -8.06 -2.00
C ALA A 37 -10.61 -8.01 -3.36
N ILE A 38 -11.91 -7.72 -3.39
CA ILE A 38 -12.68 -7.58 -4.63
C ILE A 38 -12.80 -6.09 -4.96
N PRO A 39 -12.29 -5.62 -6.12
CA PRO A 39 -12.38 -4.20 -6.46
C PRO A 39 -13.84 -3.77 -6.61
N GLU A 40 -14.20 -2.60 -6.07
CA GLU A 40 -15.54 -2.04 -6.19
C GLU A 40 -15.98 -1.88 -7.64
N ARG A 41 -15.04 -1.49 -8.53
CA ARG A 41 -15.33 -1.32 -9.96
C ARG A 41 -14.08 -1.51 -10.82
N VAL A 42 -14.27 -2.12 -11.99
CA VAL A 42 -13.25 -2.22 -13.04
C VAL A 42 -13.85 -1.79 -14.36
N ILE A 43 -13.22 -0.80 -15.01
CA ILE A 43 -13.58 -0.34 -16.35
C ILE A 43 -12.49 -0.83 -17.31
N GLN A 44 -12.90 -1.56 -18.35
CA GLN A 44 -12.04 -1.96 -19.47
C GLN A 44 -12.62 -1.42 -20.76
N PHE A 45 -11.77 -0.85 -21.60
CA PHE A 45 -12.23 -0.21 -22.84
C PHE A 45 -11.20 -0.30 -23.95
N ARG A 46 -11.68 -0.28 -25.19
CA ARG A 46 -10.83 -0.25 -26.38
C ARG A 46 -10.38 1.19 -26.65
N VAL A 47 -9.09 1.39 -26.88
CA VAL A 47 -8.51 2.67 -27.27
C VAL A 47 -8.10 2.58 -28.74
N ARG A 48 -8.84 3.25 -29.62
CA ARG A 48 -8.49 3.37 -31.04
C ARG A 48 -7.82 4.72 -31.28
N TRP A 49 -6.68 4.73 -31.92
CA TRP A 49 -5.91 5.93 -32.21
C TRP A 49 -5.24 5.80 -33.58
N GLU A 50 -4.67 6.89 -34.08
CA GLU A 50 -4.04 6.97 -35.41
C GLU A 50 -2.56 7.27 -35.24
N ASN A 51 -1.69 6.50 -35.90
CA ASN A 51 -0.25 6.74 -35.87
C ASN A 51 0.17 7.88 -36.81
N ASP A 52 1.47 8.17 -36.90
CA ASP A 52 1.96 9.24 -37.79
C ASP A 52 1.86 8.89 -39.29
N LYS A 53 1.62 7.62 -39.63
CA LYS A 53 1.38 7.16 -41.00
C LYS A 53 -0.10 7.19 -41.39
N GLY A 54 -0.99 7.63 -40.50
CA GLY A 54 -2.44 7.63 -40.73
C GLY A 54 -3.11 6.26 -40.54
N GLU A 55 -2.40 5.27 -39.99
CA GLU A 55 -2.91 3.91 -39.80
C GLU A 55 -3.65 3.81 -38.46
N CYS A 56 -4.77 3.06 -38.44
CA CYS A 56 -5.51 2.79 -37.21
C CYS A 56 -4.76 1.80 -36.32
N GLN A 57 -4.54 2.19 -35.07
CA GLN A 57 -3.92 1.40 -34.01
C GLN A 57 -4.93 1.12 -32.90
N VAL A 58 -4.74 0.02 -32.17
CA VAL A 58 -5.66 -0.43 -31.12
C VAL A 58 -4.90 -0.88 -29.88
N ASN A 59 -5.35 -0.42 -28.71
CA ASN A 59 -4.83 -0.81 -27.40
C ASN A 59 -5.97 -1.07 -26.43
N LYS A 60 -5.68 -1.75 -25.32
CA LYS A 60 -6.61 -1.96 -24.20
C LYS A 60 -6.35 -0.91 -23.12
N GLY A 61 -7.39 -0.18 -22.75
CA GLY A 61 -7.40 0.76 -21.63
C GLY A 61 -8.12 0.18 -20.41
N TYR A 62 -7.65 0.56 -19.22
CA TYR A 62 -8.13 0.04 -17.95
C TYR A 62 -8.21 1.14 -16.89
N ARG A 63 -9.21 1.04 -16.02
CA ARG A 63 -9.24 1.71 -14.71
C ARG A 63 -9.86 0.80 -13.66
N VAL A 64 -9.04 0.42 -12.68
CA VAL A 64 -9.42 -0.33 -11.48
C VAL A 64 -9.65 0.69 -10.36
N GLN A 65 -10.89 0.80 -9.93
CA GLN A 65 -11.36 1.62 -8.81
C GLN A 65 -11.58 0.67 -7.64
N PHE A 66 -10.54 0.48 -6.84
CA PHE A 66 -10.42 -0.68 -5.95
C PHE A 66 -11.23 -0.49 -4.68
N ASN A 67 -10.97 0.59 -3.93
CA ASN A 67 -11.71 0.91 -2.71
C ASN A 67 -11.85 2.43 -2.53
N SER A 68 -13.02 2.89 -2.08
CA SER A 68 -13.33 4.31 -1.87
C SER A 68 -13.69 4.68 -0.43
N ALA A 69 -13.59 3.74 0.52
CA ALA A 69 -14.03 3.96 1.90
C ALA A 69 -13.31 5.13 2.61
N LEU A 70 -12.06 5.44 2.25
CA LEU A 70 -11.31 6.55 2.83
C LEU A 70 -11.38 7.86 2.02
N GLY A 71 -11.98 7.84 0.82
CA GLY A 71 -12.04 8.99 -0.08
C GLY A 71 -12.09 8.58 -1.56
N PRO A 72 -12.03 9.54 -2.50
CA PRO A 72 -12.08 9.24 -3.94
C PRO A 72 -10.94 8.31 -4.35
N TYR A 73 -11.16 7.49 -5.39
CA TYR A 73 -10.15 6.55 -5.85
C TYR A 73 -8.89 7.32 -6.26
N LYS A 74 -7.72 6.87 -5.79
CA LYS A 74 -6.45 7.52 -6.09
C LYS A 74 -5.40 6.52 -6.51
N GLY A 75 -4.79 6.79 -7.67
CA GLY A 75 -3.56 6.13 -8.09
C GLY A 75 -3.25 6.28 -9.57
N GLY A 76 -2.00 6.01 -9.92
CA GLY A 76 -1.42 6.34 -11.23
C GLY A 76 -2.00 5.60 -12.44
N LEU A 77 -1.62 6.08 -13.62
CA LEU A 77 -1.86 5.47 -14.93
C LEU A 77 -0.53 4.95 -15.48
N ARG A 78 -0.47 3.68 -15.88
CA ARG A 78 0.73 3.06 -16.47
C ARG A 78 0.54 2.79 -17.96
N PHE A 79 1.45 3.28 -18.80
CA PHE A 79 1.52 2.94 -20.22
C PHE A 79 2.75 2.06 -20.46
N HIS A 80 2.53 0.75 -20.58
CA HIS A 80 3.60 -0.22 -20.80
C HIS A 80 3.03 -1.47 -21.49
N PRO A 81 3.75 -2.11 -22.44
CA PRO A 81 3.22 -3.24 -23.20
C PRO A 81 2.83 -4.46 -22.37
N THR A 82 3.34 -4.58 -21.13
CA THR A 82 2.98 -5.67 -20.21
C THR A 82 1.66 -5.44 -19.46
N VAL A 83 1.08 -4.24 -19.51
CA VAL A 83 -0.11 -3.88 -18.72
C VAL A 83 -1.28 -4.81 -19.04
N ASN A 84 -1.82 -5.43 -18.00
CA ASN A 84 -3.01 -6.27 -18.03
C ASN A 84 -3.82 -6.04 -16.74
N LEU A 85 -4.99 -6.69 -16.62
CA LEU A 85 -5.85 -6.51 -15.44
C LEU A 85 -5.21 -7.02 -14.14
N SER A 86 -4.48 -8.14 -14.19
CA SER A 86 -3.80 -8.73 -13.02
C SER A 86 -2.83 -7.72 -12.38
N ILE A 87 -1.94 -7.14 -13.20
CA ILE A 87 -0.96 -6.13 -12.77
C ILE A 87 -1.66 -4.89 -12.19
N LEU A 88 -2.76 -4.42 -12.82
CA LEU A 88 -3.46 -3.23 -12.35
C LEU A 88 -4.29 -3.49 -11.09
N LYS A 89 -4.83 -4.70 -10.90
CA LYS A 89 -5.45 -5.10 -9.64
C LYS A 89 -4.43 -5.17 -8.52
N PHE A 90 -3.29 -5.83 -8.76
CA PHE A 90 -2.16 -5.85 -7.84
C PHE A 90 -1.79 -4.42 -7.37
N LEU A 91 -1.48 -3.54 -8.34
CA LEU A 91 -1.08 -2.17 -8.03
C LEU A 91 -2.20 -1.37 -7.35
N GLY A 92 -3.45 -1.59 -7.74
CA GLY A 92 -4.62 -0.92 -7.16
C GLY A 92 -4.88 -1.35 -5.73
N PHE A 93 -4.70 -2.64 -5.42
CA PHE A 93 -4.84 -3.21 -4.09
C PHE A 93 -3.80 -2.65 -3.12
N GLU A 94 -2.52 -2.67 -3.49
CA GLU A 94 -1.45 -2.05 -2.71
C GLU A 94 -1.66 -0.54 -2.51
N GLN A 95 -2.24 0.13 -3.51
CA GLN A 95 -2.51 1.57 -3.45
C GLN A 95 -3.56 1.92 -2.38
N VAL A 96 -4.53 1.03 -2.09
CA VAL A 96 -5.51 1.24 -1.01
C VAL A 96 -4.80 1.45 0.32
N PHE A 97 -3.91 0.53 0.69
CA PHE A 97 -3.23 0.56 1.99
C PHE A 97 -2.15 1.63 2.04
N LYS A 98 -1.40 1.83 0.95
CA LYS A 98 -0.44 2.94 0.83
C LYS A 98 -1.12 4.30 1.08
N ASN A 99 -2.29 4.52 0.47
CA ASN A 99 -3.01 5.78 0.63
C ASN A 99 -3.55 5.93 2.05
N ALA A 100 -4.06 4.85 2.65
CA ALA A 100 -4.53 4.85 4.04
C ALA A 100 -3.45 5.33 5.04
N LEU A 101 -2.19 4.92 4.81
CA LEU A 101 -1.02 5.26 5.64
C LEU A 101 -0.61 6.74 5.55
N THR A 102 -1.03 7.47 4.53
CA THR A 102 -0.74 8.92 4.41
C THR A 102 -1.50 9.77 5.43
N GLY A 103 -2.57 9.24 6.03
CA GLY A 103 -3.48 10.01 6.87
C GLY A 103 -4.50 10.86 6.10
N LEU A 104 -4.31 11.09 4.79
CA LEU A 104 -5.24 11.85 3.95
C LEU A 104 -6.42 11.00 3.48
N ASN A 105 -7.52 11.67 3.12
CA ASN A 105 -8.74 11.03 2.61
C ASN A 105 -8.60 10.63 1.13
N MET A 106 -7.97 9.48 0.88
CA MET A 106 -7.78 8.94 -0.46
C MET A 106 -8.09 7.44 -0.47
N GLY A 107 -8.98 7.02 -1.35
CA GLY A 107 -9.20 5.61 -1.67
C GLY A 107 -8.09 5.05 -2.55
N GLY A 108 -8.16 3.79 -2.98
CA GLY A 108 -7.16 3.14 -3.82
C GLY A 108 -7.66 2.83 -5.23
N GLY A 109 -6.79 3.03 -6.22
CA GLY A 109 -7.07 2.64 -7.60
C GLY A 109 -5.82 2.62 -8.46
N LYS A 110 -5.93 2.05 -9.67
CA LYS A 110 -4.87 2.07 -10.68
C LYS A 110 -5.47 1.98 -12.07
N GLY A 111 -4.79 2.51 -13.08
CA GLY A 111 -5.24 2.35 -14.46
C GLY A 111 -4.06 2.37 -15.41
N GLY A 112 -4.37 2.43 -16.70
CA GLY A 112 -3.34 2.44 -17.72
C GLY A 112 -3.78 1.79 -19.02
N ALA A 113 -2.79 1.48 -19.85
CA ALA A 113 -2.98 0.78 -21.11
C ALA A 113 -1.74 -0.03 -21.49
N ASP A 114 -1.94 -1.04 -22.34
CA ASP A 114 -0.87 -1.81 -22.99
C ASP A 114 -0.13 -1.03 -24.11
N PHE A 115 -0.33 0.29 -24.17
CA PHE A 115 0.37 1.19 -25.07
C PHE A 115 1.84 1.34 -24.66
N ASP A 116 2.76 1.18 -25.62
CA ASP A 116 4.19 1.42 -25.43
C ASP A 116 4.60 2.79 -25.98
N PRO A 117 4.96 3.76 -25.10
CA PRO A 117 5.45 5.07 -25.53
C PRO A 117 6.84 5.01 -26.21
N LYS A 118 7.59 3.92 -26.06
CA LYS A 118 8.90 3.78 -26.72
C LYS A 118 8.73 3.73 -28.24
N GLY A 119 9.62 4.45 -28.92
CA GLY A 119 9.59 4.59 -30.37
C GLY A 119 8.41 5.39 -30.92
N LYS A 120 7.59 6.02 -30.07
CA LYS A 120 6.47 6.88 -30.50
C LYS A 120 6.88 8.34 -30.54
N SER A 121 6.36 9.07 -31.53
CA SER A 121 6.48 10.52 -31.56
C SER A 121 5.59 11.17 -30.50
N ASP A 122 5.88 12.41 -30.14
CA ASP A 122 5.03 13.17 -29.23
C ASP A 122 3.61 13.37 -29.82
N ASN A 123 3.46 13.39 -31.15
CA ASN A 123 2.15 13.45 -31.79
C ASN A 123 1.34 12.17 -31.61
N GLU A 124 1.98 11.01 -31.75
CA GLU A 124 1.35 9.71 -31.53
C GLU A 124 0.90 9.55 -30.07
N ILE A 125 1.76 9.90 -29.11
CA ILE A 125 1.42 9.82 -27.69
C ILE A 125 0.28 10.81 -27.37
N ARG A 126 0.30 12.03 -27.93
CA ARG A 126 -0.81 12.99 -27.78
C ARG A 126 -2.12 12.43 -28.34
N LYS A 127 -2.12 11.89 -29.56
CA LYS A 127 -3.32 11.26 -30.18
C LYS A 127 -3.83 10.10 -29.31
N PHE A 128 -2.93 9.28 -28.77
CA PHE A 128 -3.26 8.21 -27.83
C PHE A 128 -3.91 8.74 -26.55
N CYS A 129 -3.30 9.72 -25.88
CA CYS A 129 -3.85 10.33 -24.66
C CYS A 129 -5.24 10.94 -24.87
N VAL A 130 -5.47 11.57 -26.03
CA VAL A 130 -6.80 12.09 -26.41
C VAL A 130 -7.81 10.95 -26.54
N ALA A 131 -7.48 9.90 -27.28
CA ALA A 131 -8.36 8.74 -27.45
C ALA A 131 -8.65 8.02 -26.11
N PHE A 132 -7.62 7.85 -25.28
CA PHE A 132 -7.72 7.22 -23.97
C PHE A 132 -8.61 8.03 -23.02
N MET A 133 -8.37 9.34 -22.90
CA MET A 133 -9.12 10.19 -21.99
C MET A 133 -10.56 10.45 -22.47
N THR A 134 -10.83 10.33 -23.76
CA THR A 134 -12.21 10.43 -24.28
C THR A 134 -13.14 9.41 -23.61
N GLU A 135 -12.66 8.20 -23.38
CA GLU A 135 -13.42 7.19 -22.63
C GLU A 135 -13.24 7.34 -21.12
N LEU A 136 -11.99 7.47 -20.63
CA LEU A 136 -11.72 7.51 -19.19
C LEU A 136 -12.43 8.69 -18.49
N SER A 137 -12.59 9.82 -19.17
CA SER A 137 -13.22 11.02 -18.62
C SER A 137 -14.64 10.80 -18.11
N LYS A 138 -15.36 9.74 -18.53
CA LYS A 138 -16.71 9.42 -18.05
C LYS A 138 -16.72 8.84 -16.63
N HIS A 139 -15.59 8.29 -16.21
CA HIS A 139 -15.47 7.46 -15.00
C HIS A 139 -14.66 8.12 -13.89
N ILE A 140 -14.11 9.32 -14.16
CA ILE A 140 -13.24 10.07 -13.26
C ILE A 140 -13.77 11.48 -12.99
N GLY A 141 -13.24 12.10 -11.93
CA GLY A 141 -13.61 13.45 -11.47
C GLY A 141 -12.92 13.76 -10.14
N ALA A 142 -12.80 15.05 -9.80
CA ALA A 142 -12.07 15.50 -8.60
C ALA A 142 -12.53 14.82 -7.29
N ASP A 143 -13.84 14.57 -7.15
CA ASP A 143 -14.45 13.92 -5.98
C ASP A 143 -14.87 12.47 -6.27
N THR A 144 -14.34 11.84 -7.32
CA THR A 144 -14.69 10.48 -7.72
C THR A 144 -13.45 9.61 -7.86
N ASP A 145 -12.56 9.97 -8.77
CA ASP A 145 -11.33 9.23 -9.07
C ASP A 145 -10.31 10.22 -9.63
N VAL A 146 -9.14 10.29 -9.00
CA VAL A 146 -8.08 11.24 -9.32
C VAL A 146 -6.81 10.49 -9.75
N PRO A 147 -6.63 10.19 -11.05
CA PRO A 147 -5.42 9.54 -11.54
C PRO A 147 -4.15 10.41 -11.43
N ALA A 148 -3.00 9.81 -11.72
CA ALA A 148 -1.69 10.46 -11.71
C ALA A 148 -0.73 9.77 -12.71
N GLY A 149 0.51 10.24 -12.79
CA GLY A 149 1.57 9.54 -13.53
C GLY A 149 2.00 8.22 -12.88
N ASP A 150 2.52 7.32 -13.70
CA ASP A 150 3.26 6.09 -13.35
C ASP A 150 4.21 5.77 -14.53
N ILE A 151 4.74 4.55 -14.63
CA ILE A 151 5.62 4.14 -15.75
C ILE A 151 4.93 4.45 -17.09
N GLY A 152 5.61 5.20 -17.96
CA GLY A 152 5.10 5.60 -19.27
C GLY A 152 4.13 6.79 -19.27
N VAL A 153 3.80 7.36 -18.10
CA VAL A 153 2.92 8.54 -17.97
C VAL A 153 3.63 9.60 -17.12
N SER A 154 4.22 10.57 -17.80
CA SER A 154 4.91 11.73 -17.21
C SER A 154 3.99 12.96 -17.18
N PRO A 155 4.46 14.12 -16.66
CA PRO A 155 3.70 15.37 -16.74
C PRO A 155 3.24 15.74 -18.17
N ARG A 156 3.95 15.30 -19.21
CA ARG A 156 3.55 15.48 -20.61
C ARG A 156 2.23 14.78 -20.93
N GLU A 157 2.15 13.48 -20.64
CA GLU A 157 0.93 12.69 -20.85
C GLU A 157 -0.22 13.17 -19.95
N ILE A 158 0.08 13.56 -18.70
CA ILE A 158 -0.91 14.19 -17.81
C ILE A 158 -1.46 15.48 -18.41
N GLY A 159 -0.63 16.31 -19.03
CA GLY A 159 -1.08 17.54 -19.70
C GLY A 159 -2.04 17.28 -20.86
N TRP A 160 -1.72 16.34 -21.74
CA TRP A 160 -2.60 15.99 -22.88
C TRP A 160 -3.90 15.35 -22.44
N MET A 161 -3.86 14.49 -21.42
CA MET A 161 -5.05 13.91 -20.81
C MET A 161 -5.89 14.98 -20.11
N PHE A 162 -5.28 15.88 -19.32
CA PHE A 162 -6.00 16.97 -18.66
C PHE A 162 -6.68 17.91 -19.66
N GLY A 163 -6.00 18.28 -20.75
CA GLY A 163 -6.56 19.08 -21.82
C GLY A 163 -7.79 18.43 -22.47
N THR A 164 -7.72 17.11 -22.70
CA THR A 164 -8.84 16.33 -23.24
C THR A 164 -10.01 16.27 -22.25
N TYR A 165 -9.74 15.98 -20.98
CA TYR A 165 -10.76 15.98 -19.93
C TYR A 165 -11.48 17.33 -19.84
N ARG A 166 -10.71 18.42 -19.77
CA ARG A 166 -11.25 19.79 -19.67
C ARG A 166 -12.15 20.11 -20.86
N SER A 167 -11.74 19.71 -22.07
CA SER A 167 -12.51 19.95 -23.30
C SER A 167 -13.84 19.20 -23.29
N ILE A 168 -13.84 17.91 -22.96
CA ILE A 168 -15.02 17.04 -23.02
C ILE A 168 -15.99 17.29 -21.85
N ARG A 169 -15.45 17.42 -20.64
CA ARG A 169 -16.26 17.60 -19.42
C ARG A 169 -16.62 19.05 -19.16
N ASN A 170 -16.01 20.00 -19.87
CA ASN A 170 -16.13 21.45 -19.67
C ASN A 170 -15.92 21.86 -18.21
N ARG A 171 -14.89 21.30 -17.57
CA ARG A 171 -14.53 21.55 -16.17
C ARG A 171 -13.03 21.67 -15.99
N TRP A 172 -12.61 22.67 -15.22
CA TRP A 172 -11.25 22.79 -14.71
C TRP A 172 -11.28 22.47 -13.22
N GLU A 173 -10.68 21.34 -12.83
CA GLU A 173 -10.70 20.81 -11.47
C GLU A 173 -9.50 19.89 -11.22
N GLY A 174 -9.27 19.49 -9.96
CA GLY A 174 -8.17 18.60 -9.56
C GLY A 174 -8.37 17.12 -9.94
N VAL A 175 -8.81 16.82 -11.16
CA VAL A 175 -9.08 15.44 -11.62
C VAL A 175 -7.83 14.60 -11.86
N LEU A 176 -6.67 15.25 -12.04
CA LEU A 176 -5.37 14.57 -12.17
C LEU A 176 -4.37 15.24 -11.23
N THR A 177 -3.40 14.47 -10.74
CA THR A 177 -2.22 15.00 -10.02
C THR A 177 -0.94 14.77 -10.81
N GLY A 178 0.15 15.44 -10.43
CA GLY A 178 1.36 15.52 -11.26
C GLY A 178 1.19 16.50 -12.42
N LYS A 179 0.39 17.55 -12.21
CA LYS A 179 0.16 18.63 -13.17
C LYS A 179 1.35 19.60 -13.21
N GLY A 180 1.44 20.40 -14.26
CA GLY A 180 2.42 21.48 -14.36
C GLY A 180 2.04 22.68 -13.49
N GLY A 181 3.05 23.39 -12.97
CA GLY A 181 2.85 24.44 -11.96
C GLY A 181 1.88 25.54 -12.38
N SER A 182 1.89 25.96 -13.65
CA SER A 182 1.00 27.01 -14.16
C SER A 182 -0.47 26.59 -14.35
N TRP A 183 -0.78 25.30 -14.19
CA TRP A 183 -2.13 24.77 -14.38
C TRP A 183 -2.51 23.77 -13.28
N GLY A 184 -2.19 24.12 -12.03
CA GLY A 184 -2.67 23.44 -10.83
C GLY A 184 -1.75 22.34 -10.31
N GLY A 185 -0.50 22.28 -10.76
CA GLY A 185 0.53 21.43 -10.16
C GLY A 185 0.97 21.92 -8.79
N SER A 186 1.50 21.01 -7.97
CA SER A 186 2.11 21.35 -6.67
C SER A 186 3.64 21.43 -6.80
N LEU A 187 4.26 22.39 -6.12
CA LEU A 187 5.69 22.33 -5.82
C LEU A 187 5.99 21.07 -4.98
N ILE A 188 7.25 20.64 -4.95
CA ILE A 188 7.71 19.39 -4.32
C ILE A 188 7.14 18.10 -4.95
N ARG A 189 6.17 18.18 -5.89
CA ARG A 189 5.57 16.97 -6.48
C ARG A 189 6.58 16.07 -7.21
N PRO A 190 7.55 16.59 -7.99
CA PRO A 190 8.65 15.79 -8.53
C PRO A 190 9.50 15.14 -7.43
N GLU A 191 9.87 15.91 -6.41
CA GLU A 191 10.77 15.53 -5.31
C GLU A 191 10.14 14.49 -4.37
N ALA A 192 8.81 14.53 -4.22
CA ALA A 192 8.04 13.99 -3.11
C ALA A 192 8.33 12.52 -2.76
N THR A 193 8.48 11.63 -3.75
CA THR A 193 8.73 10.22 -3.47
C THR A 193 10.16 9.99 -2.95
N GLY A 194 11.15 10.62 -3.57
CA GLY A 194 12.55 10.49 -3.15
C GLY A 194 12.81 11.17 -1.80
N TYR A 195 12.25 12.37 -1.61
CA TYR A 195 12.32 13.07 -0.32
C TYR A 195 11.59 12.31 0.77
N GLY A 196 10.37 11.85 0.49
CA GLY A 196 9.58 11.08 1.46
C GLY A 196 10.27 9.79 1.91
N LEU A 197 10.91 9.07 0.98
CA LEU A 197 11.73 7.89 1.29
C LEU A 197 12.84 8.23 2.29
N VAL A 198 13.61 9.29 2.02
CA VAL A 198 14.71 9.71 2.88
C VAL A 198 14.19 10.18 4.24
N TYR A 199 13.09 10.93 4.30
CA TYR A 199 12.47 11.33 5.57
C TYR A 199 12.00 10.14 6.41
N TYR A 200 11.42 9.12 5.77
CA TYR A 200 11.00 7.91 6.47
C TYR A 200 12.20 7.16 7.06
N VAL A 201 13.29 7.02 6.30
CA VAL A 201 14.53 6.39 6.76
C VAL A 201 15.22 7.21 7.85
N ASP A 202 15.15 8.54 7.81
CA ASP A 202 15.70 9.40 8.87
C ASP A 202 15.04 9.09 10.22
N HIS A 203 13.73 8.83 10.22
CA HIS A 203 13.03 8.37 11.41
C HIS A 203 13.41 6.94 11.83
N MET A 204 13.71 6.04 10.89
CA MET A 204 14.24 4.70 11.21
C MET A 204 15.60 4.81 11.93
N ILE A 205 16.50 5.64 11.40
CA ILE A 205 17.83 5.87 11.99
C ILE A 205 17.71 6.50 13.38
N ALA A 206 16.89 7.54 13.51
CA ALA A 206 16.67 8.21 14.78
C ALA A 206 16.09 7.24 15.82
N TYR A 207 15.14 6.39 15.45
CA TYR A 207 14.59 5.39 16.37
C TYR A 207 15.63 4.35 16.80
N ALA A 208 16.33 3.74 15.83
CA ALA A 208 17.29 2.67 16.08
C ALA A 208 18.49 3.13 16.92
N SER A 209 18.93 4.38 16.74
CA SER A 209 20.07 4.96 17.48
C SER A 209 19.69 5.65 18.80
N GLY A 210 18.39 5.73 19.13
CA GLY A 210 17.90 6.53 20.27
C GLY A 210 18.12 8.03 20.09
N GLY A 211 18.05 8.52 18.85
CA GLY A 211 18.20 9.93 18.48
C GLY A 211 19.64 10.41 18.32
N LYS A 212 20.62 9.50 18.29
CA LYS A 212 22.05 9.84 18.25
C LYS A 212 22.61 9.94 16.84
N GLU A 213 21.98 9.27 15.88
CA GLU A 213 22.42 9.21 14.49
C GLU A 213 21.39 9.84 13.56
N SER A 214 21.86 10.21 12.36
CA SER A 214 21.08 10.72 11.23
C SER A 214 21.73 10.25 9.93
N PHE A 215 21.30 10.75 8.77
CA PHE A 215 22.02 10.52 7.51
C PHE A 215 23.47 11.05 7.50
N LYS A 216 23.81 12.00 8.37
CA LYS A 216 25.13 12.62 8.39
C LYS A 216 26.23 11.57 8.59
N GLY A 217 27.15 11.47 7.63
CA GLY A 217 28.27 10.53 7.64
C GLY A 217 27.92 9.10 7.23
N LYS A 218 26.66 8.81 6.87
CA LYS A 218 26.23 7.49 6.39
C LYS A 218 26.46 7.34 4.91
N THR A 219 26.83 6.13 4.49
CA THR A 219 27.00 5.71 3.11
C THR A 219 25.73 5.05 2.58
N VAL A 220 25.28 5.45 1.39
CA VAL A 220 23.98 5.10 0.83
C VAL A 220 24.10 4.54 -0.58
N ALA A 221 23.66 3.30 -0.78
CA ALA A 221 23.49 2.71 -2.10
C ALA A 221 22.10 3.01 -2.62
N ILE A 222 22.00 3.50 -3.85
CA ILE A 222 20.73 3.78 -4.53
C ILE A 222 20.75 3.06 -5.87
N SER A 223 19.70 2.33 -6.18
CA SER A 223 19.49 1.82 -7.53
C SER A 223 18.54 2.74 -8.29
N GLY A 224 18.57 2.63 -9.62
CA GLY A 224 17.80 3.49 -10.48
C GLY A 224 18.46 4.86 -10.65
N SER A 225 17.94 5.58 -11.63
CA SER A 225 18.44 6.90 -12.03
C SER A 225 17.28 7.76 -12.55
N GLY A 226 16.04 7.33 -12.30
CA GLY A 226 14.83 8.09 -12.57
C GLY A 226 14.50 9.05 -11.42
N ASN A 227 13.33 9.66 -11.50
CA ASN A 227 12.86 10.68 -10.57
C ASN A 227 13.04 10.31 -9.08
N VAL A 228 12.64 9.11 -8.66
CA VAL A 228 12.77 8.68 -7.25
C VAL A 228 14.23 8.65 -6.80
N ALA A 229 15.10 7.99 -7.58
CA ALA A 229 16.52 7.86 -7.26
C ALA A 229 17.24 9.20 -7.25
N GLN A 230 16.95 10.09 -8.22
CA GLN A 230 17.54 11.42 -8.32
C GLN A 230 17.27 12.25 -7.07
N TYR A 231 15.99 12.35 -6.68
CA TYR A 231 15.62 13.17 -5.53
C TYR A 231 15.94 12.52 -4.18
N ALA A 232 15.97 11.18 -4.10
CA ALA A 232 16.52 10.50 -2.94
C ALA A 232 18.02 10.82 -2.79
N ALA A 233 18.81 10.73 -3.87
CA ALA A 233 20.22 11.07 -3.85
C ALA A 233 20.46 12.52 -3.42
N LEU A 234 19.75 13.47 -4.02
CA LEU A 234 19.86 14.89 -3.67
C LEU A 234 19.52 15.14 -2.19
N LYS A 235 18.48 14.49 -1.65
CA LYS A 235 18.11 14.66 -0.23
C LYS A 235 19.12 14.00 0.71
N VAL A 236 19.67 12.84 0.37
CA VAL A 236 20.76 12.21 1.13
C VAL A 236 21.97 13.14 1.21
N ILE A 237 22.37 13.73 0.08
CA ILE A 237 23.50 14.66 0.01
C ILE A 237 23.23 15.91 0.87
N GLU A 238 22.03 16.49 0.77
CA GLU A 238 21.61 17.65 1.58
C GLU A 238 21.70 17.37 3.09
N LEU A 239 21.36 16.15 3.53
CA LEU A 239 21.43 15.72 4.92
C LEU A 239 22.84 15.27 5.36
N GLY A 240 23.85 15.43 4.51
CA GLY A 240 25.25 15.10 4.81
C GLY A 240 25.59 13.60 4.71
N GLY A 241 24.77 12.81 4.03
CA GLY A 241 25.08 11.43 3.66
C GLY A 241 25.85 11.34 2.34
N THR A 242 26.43 10.18 2.08
CA THR A 242 27.28 9.92 0.92
C THR A 242 26.60 8.92 -0.01
N VAL A 243 26.19 9.37 -1.20
CA VAL A 243 25.63 8.48 -2.24
C VAL A 243 26.76 7.81 -3.00
N VAL A 244 26.73 6.47 -3.09
CA VAL A 244 27.80 5.67 -3.70
C VAL A 244 27.37 4.86 -4.92
N SER A 245 26.08 4.87 -5.28
CA SER A 245 25.61 4.21 -6.50
C SER A 245 24.35 4.85 -7.07
N LEU A 246 24.21 4.71 -8.40
CA LEU A 246 22.99 4.89 -9.19
C LEU A 246 22.98 3.83 -10.30
N SER A 247 21.82 3.44 -10.81
CA SER A 247 21.75 2.42 -11.89
C SER A 247 20.68 2.69 -12.94
N ASP A 248 20.73 1.96 -14.05
CA ASP A 248 19.63 1.85 -14.99
C ASP A 248 19.47 0.41 -15.47
N SER A 249 18.63 0.19 -16.48
CA SER A 249 18.36 -1.17 -16.99
C SER A 249 19.58 -1.85 -17.63
N LYS A 250 20.68 -1.14 -17.90
CA LYS A 250 21.88 -1.69 -18.54
C LYS A 250 23.03 -1.95 -17.57
N GLY A 251 22.99 -1.38 -16.35
CA GLY A 251 24.05 -1.55 -15.37
C GLY A 251 24.04 -0.50 -14.26
N ALA A 252 25.08 -0.51 -13.43
CA ALA A 252 25.22 0.38 -12.27
C ALA A 252 26.49 1.24 -12.38
N LEU A 253 26.36 2.53 -12.04
CA LEU A 253 27.49 3.41 -11.73
C LEU A 253 27.78 3.31 -10.24
N ILE A 254 29.01 2.95 -9.89
CA ILE A 254 29.49 2.76 -8.53
C ILE A 254 30.61 3.77 -8.25
N ALA A 255 30.53 4.45 -7.11
CA ALA A 255 31.61 5.28 -6.63
C ALA A 255 32.74 4.41 -6.08
N GLU A 256 33.95 4.63 -6.58
CA GLU A 256 35.16 3.99 -6.05
C GLU A 256 35.60 4.65 -4.74
N ASP A 257 36.53 4.01 -4.02
CA ASP A 257 37.00 4.45 -2.71
C ASP A 257 37.38 5.95 -2.71
N GLY A 258 36.77 6.70 -1.79
CA GLY A 258 36.98 8.15 -1.63
C GLY A 258 36.21 9.05 -2.59
N LYS A 259 35.42 8.48 -3.53
CA LYS A 259 34.52 9.23 -4.42
C LYS A 259 33.06 9.11 -3.96
N ASN A 260 32.23 10.04 -4.40
CA ASN A 260 30.79 10.07 -4.17
C ASN A 260 30.08 10.86 -5.26
N PHE A 261 28.77 10.66 -5.39
CA PHE A 261 27.96 11.46 -6.32
C PHE A 261 27.71 12.86 -5.73
N SER A 262 28.02 13.91 -6.49
CA SER A 262 27.65 15.28 -6.16
C SER A 262 26.25 15.64 -6.71
N PRO A 263 25.65 16.76 -6.27
CA PRO A 263 24.43 17.28 -6.88
C PRO A 263 24.59 17.51 -8.40
N GLU A 264 25.76 17.94 -8.85
CA GLU A 264 26.07 18.14 -10.27
C GLU A 264 26.03 16.82 -11.05
N ASP A 265 26.59 15.74 -10.49
CA ASP A 265 26.54 14.41 -11.10
C ASP A 265 25.09 13.92 -11.24
N VAL A 266 24.28 14.08 -10.18
CA VAL A 266 22.86 13.69 -10.19
C VAL A 266 22.08 14.51 -11.22
N ASN A 267 22.34 15.81 -11.33
CA ASN A 267 21.70 16.69 -12.31
C ASN A 267 22.11 16.35 -13.75
N ALA A 268 23.38 15.98 -13.99
CA ALA A 268 23.84 15.52 -15.29
C ALA A 268 23.13 14.22 -15.70
N ILE A 269 22.99 13.28 -14.78
CA ILE A 269 22.22 12.04 -14.99
C ILE A 269 20.75 12.35 -15.28
N ALA A 270 20.13 13.29 -14.55
CA ALA A 270 18.76 13.71 -14.80
C ALA A 270 18.57 14.26 -16.21
N ALA A 271 19.49 15.11 -16.69
CA ALA A 271 19.47 15.65 -18.04
C ALA A 271 19.59 14.53 -19.12
N LEU A 272 20.41 13.51 -18.89
CA LEU A 272 20.50 12.34 -19.77
C LEU A 272 19.18 11.55 -19.81
N LYS A 273 18.54 11.36 -18.66
CA LYS A 273 17.27 10.62 -18.58
C LYS A 273 16.10 11.36 -19.23
N VAL A 274 16.10 12.70 -19.21
CA VAL A 274 15.15 13.50 -20.00
C VAL A 274 15.32 13.22 -21.50
N GLN A 275 16.55 13.05 -21.98
CA GLN A 275 16.88 12.66 -23.35
C GLN A 275 16.67 11.16 -23.64
N ARG A 276 16.19 10.38 -22.65
CA ARG A 276 16.00 8.91 -22.73
C ARG A 276 17.31 8.15 -23.03
N LYS A 277 18.45 8.70 -22.62
CA LYS A 277 19.78 8.10 -22.79
C LYS A 277 20.18 7.16 -21.64
N SER A 278 21.15 6.32 -21.90
CA SER A 278 21.72 5.35 -20.95
C SER A 278 22.72 6.02 -20.01
N LEU A 279 22.99 5.43 -18.84
CA LEU A 279 24.08 5.89 -17.97
C LEU A 279 25.46 5.76 -18.64
N THR A 280 25.60 4.85 -19.61
CA THR A 280 26.80 4.73 -20.47
C THR A 280 27.08 5.96 -21.31
N ASP A 281 26.08 6.83 -21.51
CA ASP A 281 26.21 8.05 -22.30
C ASP A 281 26.61 9.25 -21.43
N LEU A 282 26.87 9.04 -20.14
CA LEU A 282 27.39 10.06 -19.24
C LEU A 282 28.86 10.34 -19.57
N GLU A 283 29.11 11.47 -20.22
CA GLU A 283 30.46 11.89 -20.54
C GLU A 283 31.18 12.43 -19.29
N LYS A 284 32.45 12.08 -19.12
CA LYS A 284 33.36 12.62 -18.09
C LYS A 284 32.84 12.46 -16.65
N HIS A 285 32.87 11.22 -16.15
CA HIS A 285 32.66 10.93 -14.74
C HIS A 285 33.82 10.13 -14.13
N SER A 286 33.89 10.11 -12.81
CA SER A 286 34.92 9.37 -12.05
C SER A 286 34.44 8.01 -11.52
N PHE A 287 33.18 7.64 -11.76
CA PHE A 287 32.54 6.40 -11.31
C PHE A 287 32.93 5.17 -12.14
N LYS A 288 32.89 4.00 -11.52
CA LYS A 288 33.03 2.70 -12.19
C LYS A 288 31.67 2.25 -12.72
N TYR A 289 31.56 2.04 -14.02
CA TYR A 289 30.38 1.40 -14.61
C TYR A 289 30.52 -0.12 -14.57
N VAL A 290 29.50 -0.81 -14.05
CA VAL A 290 29.41 -2.28 -14.03
C VAL A 290 28.24 -2.70 -14.91
N GLU A 291 28.56 -3.22 -16.08
CA GLU A 291 27.58 -3.64 -17.08
C GLU A 291 26.75 -4.82 -16.59
N GLY A 292 25.44 -4.77 -16.82
CA GLY A 292 24.49 -5.83 -16.46
C GLY A 292 24.25 -6.02 -14.96
N ALA A 293 24.92 -5.25 -14.10
CA ALA A 293 24.87 -5.44 -12.65
C ALA A 293 23.88 -4.51 -11.94
N ARG A 294 23.33 -5.01 -10.84
CA ARG A 294 22.69 -4.22 -9.77
C ARG A 294 23.74 -3.79 -8.76
N PRO A 295 23.56 -2.68 -8.01
CA PRO A 295 24.64 -2.14 -7.18
C PRO A 295 24.96 -2.96 -5.93
N TRP A 296 24.03 -3.79 -5.46
CA TRP A 296 24.00 -4.34 -4.10
C TRP A 296 25.23 -5.18 -3.70
N THR A 297 25.78 -5.96 -4.63
CA THR A 297 26.96 -6.80 -4.39
C THR A 297 28.30 -6.09 -4.64
N HIS A 298 28.26 -4.80 -5.02
CA HIS A 298 29.43 -4.02 -5.42
C HIS A 298 29.73 -2.85 -4.47
N VAL A 299 29.03 -2.75 -3.35
CA VAL A 299 29.08 -1.61 -2.43
C VAL A 299 29.16 -2.07 -0.97
N LYS A 300 29.83 -1.28 -0.13
CA LYS A 300 29.78 -1.38 1.33
C LYS A 300 29.08 -0.14 1.86
N VAL A 301 27.92 -0.31 2.49
CA VAL A 301 27.02 0.79 2.81
C VAL A 301 26.30 0.61 4.13
N ASP A 302 25.88 1.73 4.73
CA ASP A 302 25.00 1.75 5.90
C ASP A 302 23.52 1.61 5.51
N ILE A 303 23.15 2.12 4.33
CA ILE A 303 21.77 2.23 3.86
C ILE A 303 21.65 1.78 2.41
N ALA A 304 20.61 1.00 2.10
CA ALA A 304 20.23 0.64 0.73
C ALA A 304 18.83 1.17 0.37
N LEU A 305 18.70 1.85 -0.78
CA LEU A 305 17.45 2.44 -1.26
C LEU A 305 17.13 1.92 -2.67
N PRO A 306 16.44 0.77 -2.82
CA PRO A 306 15.97 0.30 -4.12
C PRO A 306 14.94 1.27 -4.71
N CYS A 307 15.28 1.91 -5.83
CA CYS A 307 14.48 2.98 -6.46
C CYS A 307 14.29 2.82 -7.98
N ALA A 308 14.52 1.62 -8.55
CA ALA A 308 14.43 1.37 -9.99
C ALA A 308 13.13 0.69 -10.42
N THR A 309 12.85 -0.52 -9.95
CA THR A 309 11.76 -1.38 -10.44
C THR A 309 11.42 -2.46 -9.42
N GLN A 310 10.34 -3.20 -9.65
CA GLN A 310 9.95 -4.32 -8.80
C GLN A 310 10.98 -5.47 -8.85
N ASN A 311 11.10 -6.25 -7.77
CA ASN A 311 11.94 -7.45 -7.66
C ASN A 311 13.42 -7.17 -8.01
N GLU A 312 13.93 -6.02 -7.60
CA GLU A 312 15.29 -5.54 -7.88
C GLU A 312 16.31 -5.86 -6.78
N VAL A 313 15.88 -6.38 -5.64
CA VAL A 313 16.74 -6.95 -4.59
C VAL A 313 16.32 -8.41 -4.37
N SER A 314 17.19 -9.34 -4.73
CA SER A 314 17.01 -10.79 -4.51
C SER A 314 17.45 -11.23 -3.11
N GLY A 315 17.13 -12.46 -2.72
CA GLY A 315 17.59 -13.03 -1.44
C GLY A 315 19.11 -13.10 -1.29
N ASP A 316 19.85 -13.33 -2.38
CA ASP A 316 21.32 -13.33 -2.35
C ASP A 316 21.89 -11.91 -2.22
N GLU A 317 21.27 -10.95 -2.88
CA GLU A 317 21.62 -9.52 -2.76
C GLU A 317 21.29 -9.00 -1.35
N ALA A 318 20.22 -9.48 -0.72
CA ALA A 318 19.87 -9.18 0.66
C ALA A 318 20.93 -9.66 1.64
N LYS A 319 21.44 -10.90 1.47
CA LYS A 319 22.55 -11.42 2.27
C LYS A 319 23.82 -10.60 2.07
N ALA A 320 24.16 -10.28 0.82
CA ALA A 320 25.33 -9.45 0.52
C ALA A 320 25.26 -8.05 1.15
N LEU A 321 24.07 -7.43 1.21
CA LEU A 321 23.86 -6.15 1.89
C LEU A 321 24.06 -6.26 3.41
N ILE A 322 23.58 -7.34 4.03
CA ILE A 322 23.82 -7.59 5.46
C ILE A 322 25.32 -7.77 5.73
N GLU A 323 25.99 -8.59 4.92
CA GLU A 323 27.44 -8.84 5.02
C GLU A 323 28.27 -7.57 4.79
N SER A 324 27.79 -6.66 3.95
CA SER A 324 28.47 -5.38 3.66
C SER A 324 28.30 -4.33 4.75
N GLY A 325 27.44 -4.59 5.75
CA GLY A 325 27.22 -3.74 6.92
C GLY A 325 25.94 -2.92 6.90
N ALA A 326 25.04 -3.11 5.92
CA ALA A 326 23.82 -2.33 5.82
C ALA A 326 22.92 -2.52 7.04
N LYS A 327 22.46 -1.40 7.62
CA LYS A 327 21.59 -1.34 8.80
C LYS A 327 20.17 -0.92 8.46
N PHE A 328 19.97 -0.23 7.34
CA PHE A 328 18.64 0.20 6.91
C PHE A 328 18.42 -0.11 5.44
N ILE A 329 17.24 -0.62 5.10
CA ILE A 329 16.79 -0.75 3.72
C ILE A 329 15.34 -0.29 3.61
N ALA A 330 15.05 0.55 2.61
CA ALA A 330 13.71 1.07 2.41
C ALA A 330 13.41 1.22 0.92
N GLU A 331 12.22 0.77 0.50
CA GLU A 331 11.88 0.74 -0.91
C GLU A 331 11.36 2.09 -1.42
N GLY A 332 12.09 2.69 -2.36
CA GLY A 332 11.61 3.78 -3.20
C GLY A 332 10.79 3.28 -4.40
N SER A 333 11.16 2.13 -4.95
CA SER A 333 10.38 1.41 -5.97
C SER A 333 9.19 0.69 -5.35
N ASN A 334 8.20 0.31 -6.17
CA ASN A 334 7.08 -0.50 -5.71
C ASN A 334 7.51 -1.98 -5.73
N MET A 335 7.47 -2.66 -4.57
CA MET A 335 7.96 -4.03 -4.39
C MET A 335 9.43 -4.17 -4.83
N GLY A 336 10.31 -3.32 -4.31
CA GLY A 336 11.72 -3.35 -4.68
C GLY A 336 12.41 -4.67 -4.30
N CYS A 337 12.04 -5.25 -3.16
CA CYS A 337 12.57 -6.52 -2.69
C CYS A 337 11.70 -7.69 -3.16
N THR A 338 12.33 -8.81 -3.51
CA THR A 338 11.59 -10.07 -3.66
C THR A 338 11.14 -10.60 -2.31
N GLN A 339 10.19 -11.54 -2.28
CA GLN A 339 9.77 -12.16 -1.02
C GLN A 339 10.96 -12.80 -0.29
N GLU A 340 11.88 -13.43 -1.02
CA GLU A 340 13.08 -14.04 -0.43
C GLU A 340 13.98 -13.00 0.24
N ALA A 341 14.10 -11.79 -0.33
CA ALA A 341 14.86 -10.70 0.29
C ALA A 341 14.17 -10.21 1.57
N ILE A 342 12.84 -10.03 1.54
CA ILE A 342 12.05 -9.63 2.72
C ILE A 342 12.19 -10.67 3.83
N ASP A 343 12.10 -11.96 3.50
CA ASP A 343 12.25 -13.06 4.45
C ASP A 343 13.65 -13.06 5.09
N VAL A 344 14.71 -12.81 4.31
CA VAL A 344 16.08 -12.67 4.81
C VAL A 344 16.19 -11.49 5.79
N PHE A 345 15.64 -10.31 5.45
CA PHE A 345 15.70 -9.15 6.34
C PHE A 345 14.89 -9.34 7.62
N GLU A 346 13.69 -9.91 7.54
CA GLU A 346 12.82 -10.15 8.70
C GLU A 346 13.35 -11.28 9.60
N ALA A 347 13.97 -12.32 9.02
CA ALA A 347 14.67 -13.34 9.78
C ALA A 347 15.88 -12.75 10.53
N HIS A 348 16.68 -11.93 9.85
CA HIS A 348 17.81 -11.24 10.46
C HIS A 348 17.37 -10.25 11.55
N ARG A 349 16.23 -9.57 11.37
CA ARG A 349 15.61 -8.72 12.39
C ARG A 349 15.29 -9.48 13.68
N LYS A 350 14.66 -10.65 13.54
CA LYS A 350 14.34 -11.54 14.67
C LYS A 350 15.59 -12.10 15.35
N GLU A 351 16.60 -12.49 14.57
CA GLU A 351 17.82 -13.12 15.09
C GLU A 351 18.77 -12.11 15.76
N LYS A 352 19.04 -10.98 15.12
CA LYS A 352 20.05 -9.99 15.55
C LYS A 352 19.49 -8.81 16.35
N LYS A 353 18.17 -8.71 16.50
CA LYS A 353 17.51 -7.72 17.37
C LYS A 353 17.98 -6.28 17.07
N GLY A 354 18.49 -5.55 18.05
CA GLY A 354 18.93 -4.15 17.90
C GLY A 354 20.13 -3.93 16.97
N GLU A 355 20.86 -4.99 16.59
CA GLU A 355 21.97 -4.90 15.63
C GLU A 355 21.57 -5.26 14.20
N SER A 356 20.29 -5.58 14.00
CA SER A 356 19.77 -6.06 12.73
C SER A 356 19.67 -4.98 11.66
N ILE A 357 19.70 -5.41 10.40
CA ILE A 357 19.16 -4.61 9.31
C ILE A 357 17.66 -4.43 9.49
N TRP A 358 17.16 -3.23 9.26
CA TRP A 358 15.74 -2.91 9.39
C TRP A 358 15.12 -2.54 8.04
N TYR A 359 14.13 -3.33 7.63
CA TYR A 359 13.43 -3.18 6.36
C TYR A 359 12.15 -2.35 6.48
N ALA A 360 11.96 -1.39 5.57
CA ALA A 360 10.72 -0.64 5.42
C ALA A 360 10.07 -0.88 4.03
N PRO A 361 8.79 -1.27 3.99
CA PRO A 361 8.11 -1.59 2.74
C PRO A 361 7.78 -0.34 1.93
N GLY A 362 7.67 -0.48 0.61
CA GLY A 362 7.36 0.64 -0.28
C GLY A 362 6.01 1.31 0.04
N LYS A 363 5.00 0.56 0.49
CA LYS A 363 3.69 1.12 0.89
C LYS A 363 3.78 2.18 1.99
N ALA A 364 4.83 2.14 2.82
CA ALA A 364 5.09 3.15 3.84
C ALA A 364 6.16 4.14 3.37
N ALA A 365 7.34 3.65 2.98
CA ALA A 365 8.51 4.47 2.72
C ALA A 365 8.37 5.36 1.47
N ASN A 366 7.75 4.88 0.39
CA ASN A 366 7.57 5.66 -0.85
C ASN A 366 6.22 6.41 -0.93
N ALA A 367 5.46 6.45 0.17
CA ALA A 367 4.14 7.09 0.21
C ALA A 367 4.17 8.61 -0.03
N GLY A 368 5.34 9.25 0.08
CA GLY A 368 5.50 10.70 -0.11
C GLY A 368 4.96 11.23 -1.43
N GLY A 369 5.13 10.49 -2.53
CA GLY A 369 4.61 10.90 -3.84
C GLY A 369 3.09 10.96 -3.92
N VAL A 370 2.39 10.05 -3.23
CA VAL A 370 0.93 10.07 -3.16
C VAL A 370 0.42 11.01 -2.07
N ALA A 371 1.19 11.22 -0.99
CA ALA A 371 0.91 12.25 0.00
C ALA A 371 0.88 13.64 -0.64
N VAL A 372 1.92 14.03 -1.40
CA VAL A 372 1.95 15.32 -2.12
C VAL A 372 0.91 15.36 -3.24
N SER A 373 0.48 14.22 -3.79
CA SER A 373 -0.68 14.19 -4.69
C SER A 373 -1.97 14.59 -3.94
N GLY A 374 -2.18 14.13 -2.71
CA GLY A 374 -3.29 14.58 -1.88
C GLY A 374 -3.17 16.07 -1.50
N LEU A 375 -1.96 16.57 -1.26
CA LEU A 375 -1.73 18.01 -1.05
C LEU A 375 -1.99 18.84 -2.32
N GLU A 376 -1.69 18.30 -3.50
CA GLU A 376 -2.04 18.92 -4.80
C GLU A 376 -3.55 19.00 -4.98
N MET A 377 -4.29 17.96 -4.59
CA MET A 377 -5.77 17.97 -4.57
C MET A 377 -6.31 19.02 -3.60
N ALA A 378 -5.72 19.14 -2.41
CA ALA A 378 -6.09 20.15 -1.43
C ALA A 378 -5.86 21.57 -1.96
N GLN A 379 -4.69 21.84 -2.55
CA GLN A 379 -4.36 23.12 -3.20
C GLN A 379 -5.34 23.45 -4.33
N ASN A 380 -5.70 22.48 -5.19
CA ASN A 380 -6.67 22.69 -6.25
C ASN A 380 -8.08 22.98 -5.72
N SER A 381 -8.49 22.30 -4.66
CA SER A 381 -9.77 22.55 -3.99
C SER A 381 -9.81 23.94 -3.34
N ALA A 382 -8.68 24.37 -2.77
CA ALA A 382 -8.49 25.70 -2.19
C ALA A 382 -8.29 26.80 -3.25
N ARG A 383 -7.99 26.43 -4.50
CA ARG A 383 -7.63 27.36 -5.60
C ARG A 383 -6.42 28.24 -5.28
N LEU A 384 -5.48 27.71 -4.51
CA LEU A 384 -4.26 28.38 -4.09
C LEU A 384 -3.06 27.47 -4.37
N SER A 385 -1.88 28.07 -4.48
CA SER A 385 -0.61 27.34 -4.55
C SER A 385 0.18 27.62 -3.27
N TRP A 386 0.73 26.57 -2.69
CA TRP A 386 1.62 26.69 -1.53
C TRP A 386 3.07 26.85 -1.96
N THR A 387 3.90 27.38 -1.06
CA THR A 387 5.34 27.47 -1.29
C THR A 387 5.99 26.08 -1.21
N SER A 388 7.24 25.97 -1.66
CA SER A 388 8.00 24.72 -1.58
C SER A 388 8.17 24.27 -0.13
N GLU A 389 8.42 25.22 0.77
CA GLU A 389 8.63 25.00 2.20
C GLU A 389 7.36 24.48 2.87
N GLU A 390 6.21 25.09 2.57
CA GLU A 390 4.92 24.65 3.13
C GLU A 390 4.55 23.22 2.71
N VAL A 391 4.79 22.86 1.45
CA VAL A 391 4.54 21.48 0.97
C VAL A 391 5.54 20.51 1.59
N ASP A 392 6.82 20.88 1.68
CA ASP A 392 7.88 20.05 2.24
C ASP A 392 7.68 19.78 3.74
N GLU A 393 7.29 20.80 4.53
CA GLU A 393 6.96 20.61 5.95
C GLU A 393 5.78 19.66 6.15
N LYS A 394 4.74 19.78 5.32
CA LYS A 394 3.60 18.86 5.35
C LYS A 394 4.03 17.44 4.97
N LEU A 395 4.87 17.29 3.94
CA LEU A 395 5.42 15.99 3.54
C LEU A 395 6.21 15.35 4.70
N LYS A 396 7.13 16.10 5.34
CA LYS A 396 7.88 15.64 6.52
C LYS A 396 6.94 15.17 7.64
N GLY A 397 5.91 15.96 7.95
CA GLY A 397 4.90 15.61 8.95
C GLY A 397 4.15 14.32 8.62
N ILE A 398 3.76 14.13 7.36
CA ILE A 398 3.07 12.92 6.89
C ILE A 398 3.99 11.69 7.00
N MET A 399 5.25 11.79 6.56
CA MET A 399 6.17 10.65 6.62
C MET A 399 6.50 10.26 8.07
N LYS A 400 6.62 11.25 8.97
CA LYS A 400 6.76 11.00 10.41
C LYS A 400 5.57 10.25 10.98
N ALA A 401 4.35 10.72 10.70
CA ALA A 401 3.13 10.08 11.17
C ALA A 401 2.98 8.65 10.60
N CYS A 402 3.34 8.45 9.33
CA CYS A 402 3.35 7.14 8.68
C CYS A 402 4.30 6.18 9.41
N PHE A 403 5.55 6.60 9.68
CA PHE A 403 6.52 5.79 10.42
C PHE A 403 6.03 5.44 11.82
N GLN A 404 5.53 6.42 12.58
CA GLN A 404 5.00 6.21 13.93
C GLN A 404 3.84 5.23 13.93
N ASN A 405 2.89 5.38 13.00
CA ASN A 405 1.75 4.48 12.86
C ASN A 405 2.17 3.03 12.57
N CYS A 406 3.12 2.83 11.64
CA CYS A 406 3.66 1.50 11.34
C CYS A 406 4.36 0.90 12.57
N LEU A 407 5.20 1.69 13.24
CA LEU A 407 5.96 1.27 14.42
C LEU A 407 5.05 0.87 15.59
N GLU A 408 4.08 1.72 15.94
CA GLU A 408 3.15 1.50 17.05
C GLU A 408 2.22 0.33 16.78
N THR A 409 1.72 0.23 15.55
CA THR A 409 0.88 -0.91 15.14
C THR A 409 1.65 -2.23 15.20
N ALA A 410 2.93 -2.24 14.77
CA ALA A 410 3.77 -3.42 14.89
C ALA A 410 3.96 -3.84 16.35
N LYS A 411 4.22 -2.88 17.26
CA LYS A 411 4.33 -3.16 18.71
C LYS A 411 3.04 -3.73 19.30
N GLU A 412 1.89 -3.24 18.86
CA GLU A 412 0.58 -3.66 19.36
C GLU A 412 0.16 -5.05 18.86
N TYR A 413 0.42 -5.36 17.59
CA TYR A 413 -0.13 -6.54 16.92
C TYR A 413 0.86 -7.67 16.65
N ILE A 414 2.15 -7.36 16.58
CA ILE A 414 3.27 -8.28 16.32
C ILE A 414 4.35 -7.99 17.36
N THR A 415 3.98 -8.11 18.64
CA THR A 415 4.81 -7.66 19.77
C THR A 415 6.23 -8.23 19.64
N PRO A 416 7.25 -7.37 19.43
CA PRO A 416 8.62 -7.83 19.26
C PRO A 416 9.17 -8.36 20.58
N ALA A 417 10.15 -9.28 20.50
CA ALA A 417 10.89 -9.69 21.69
C ALA A 417 11.71 -8.51 22.25
N ASP A 418 12.11 -8.58 23.53
CA ASP A 418 12.94 -7.54 24.13
C ASP A 418 14.22 -7.29 23.32
N GLY A 419 14.40 -6.02 22.94
CA GLY A 419 15.51 -5.53 22.12
C GLY A 419 15.33 -5.69 20.61
N GLU A 420 14.28 -6.36 20.13
CA GLU A 420 13.99 -6.54 18.71
C GLU A 420 13.32 -5.29 18.11
N PHE A 421 13.73 -4.88 16.91
CA PHE A 421 13.02 -3.82 16.20
C PHE A 421 11.64 -4.30 15.75
N PRO A 422 10.57 -3.50 15.90
CA PRO A 422 9.25 -3.89 15.38
C PRO A 422 9.27 -4.10 13.86
N SER A 423 8.49 -5.07 13.36
CA SER A 423 8.35 -5.31 11.92
C SER A 423 7.58 -4.17 11.25
N LEU A 424 8.27 -3.29 10.50
CA LEU A 424 7.61 -2.19 9.79
C LEU A 424 6.73 -2.68 8.65
N VAL A 425 7.06 -3.81 8.01
CA VAL A 425 6.22 -4.43 6.99
C VAL A 425 4.90 -4.92 7.58
N ALA A 426 4.95 -5.62 8.72
CA ALA A 426 3.74 -6.06 9.40
C ALA A 426 2.92 -4.90 9.97
N GLY A 427 3.59 -3.93 10.58
CA GLY A 427 2.98 -2.70 11.07
C GLY A 427 2.25 -1.93 9.98
N ALA A 428 2.88 -1.72 8.83
CA ALA A 428 2.27 -1.02 7.69
C ALA A 428 1.05 -1.77 7.13
N ASN A 429 1.16 -3.09 6.98
CA ASN A 429 0.09 -3.96 6.48
C ASN A 429 -1.13 -3.91 7.42
N VAL A 430 -0.92 -4.14 8.72
CA VAL A 430 -2.00 -4.11 9.73
C VAL A 430 -2.61 -2.72 9.86
N ALA A 431 -1.80 -1.66 9.90
CA ALA A 431 -2.28 -0.29 10.09
C ALA A 431 -3.16 0.17 8.91
N GLY A 432 -2.67 -0.05 7.68
CA GLY A 432 -3.42 0.26 6.47
C GLY A 432 -4.73 -0.53 6.38
N PHE A 433 -4.65 -1.85 6.59
CA PHE A 433 -5.83 -2.72 6.52
C PHE A 433 -6.86 -2.40 7.60
N LYS A 434 -6.45 -2.27 8.87
CA LYS A 434 -7.35 -1.96 10.01
C LYS A 434 -8.13 -0.67 9.77
N LYS A 435 -7.46 0.39 9.28
CA LYS A 435 -8.09 1.68 8.99
C LYS A 435 -9.15 1.57 7.90
N VAL A 436 -8.83 0.84 6.82
CA VAL A 436 -9.76 0.64 5.69
C VAL A 436 -10.93 -0.25 6.10
N ALA A 437 -10.66 -1.39 6.75
CA ALA A 437 -11.68 -2.33 7.21
C ALA A 437 -12.68 -1.68 8.16
N ALA A 438 -12.21 -0.85 9.10
CA ALA A 438 -13.07 -0.09 10.00
C ALA A 438 -13.97 0.90 9.24
N ALA A 439 -13.39 1.71 8.34
CA ALA A 439 -14.17 2.66 7.55
C ALA A 439 -15.22 1.97 6.65
N MET A 440 -14.87 0.84 6.04
CA MET A 440 -15.79 0.01 5.26
C MET A 440 -16.94 -0.54 6.12
N LYS A 441 -16.67 -0.92 7.38
CA LYS A 441 -17.70 -1.40 8.32
C LYS A 441 -18.72 -0.31 8.63
N ASP A 442 -18.22 0.88 8.95
CA ASP A 442 -19.05 2.04 9.31
C ASP A 442 -19.92 2.51 8.13
N GLN A 443 -19.47 2.27 6.90
CA GLN A 443 -20.17 2.60 5.66
C GLN A 443 -21.08 1.48 5.14
N GLY A 444 -21.09 0.31 5.80
CA GLY A 444 -21.97 -0.80 5.46
C GLY A 444 -21.50 -1.67 4.29
N ASP A 445 -20.23 -1.59 3.88
CA ASP A 445 -19.68 -2.45 2.82
C ASP A 445 -19.59 -3.91 3.28
N TRP A 446 -19.47 -4.12 4.59
CA TRP A 446 -19.51 -5.44 5.20
C TRP A 446 -20.06 -5.35 6.62
N TRP A 447 -20.67 -6.44 7.08
CA TRP A 447 -21.18 -6.59 8.44
C TRP A 447 -21.08 -8.06 8.85
N LEU A 448 -21.11 -8.31 10.15
CA LEU A 448 -21.47 -9.63 10.66
C LEU A 448 -22.94 -9.60 11.04
N VAL A 449 -23.69 -10.62 10.61
CA VAL A 449 -25.02 -10.87 11.16
C VAL A 449 -24.81 -11.30 12.61
N SER A 450 -25.04 -10.41 13.58
CA SER A 450 -25.10 -10.85 14.96
C SER A 450 -26.37 -11.69 15.13
N ALA A 451 -26.27 -12.82 15.84
CA ALA A 451 -27.44 -13.63 16.18
C ALA A 451 -28.53 -12.81 16.93
N GLN A 452 -28.15 -11.66 17.51
CA GLN A 452 -29.07 -10.69 18.12
C GLN A 452 -30.04 -10.03 17.13
N TRP A 453 -29.66 -9.84 15.85
CA TRP A 453 -30.59 -9.31 14.84
C TRP A 453 -31.65 -10.34 14.42
N LEU A 454 -31.35 -11.63 14.54
CA LEU A 454 -32.32 -12.72 14.36
C LEU A 454 -33.25 -12.91 15.56
N TYR A 455 -32.97 -12.21 16.68
CA TYR A 455 -33.69 -12.29 17.95
C TYR A 455 -34.25 -10.92 18.38
N LYS A 456 -34.64 -10.06 17.43
CA LYS A 456 -35.50 -8.92 17.77
C LYS A 456 -36.90 -9.44 18.08
N ASP A 457 -37.44 -9.05 19.23
CA ASP A 457 -38.79 -9.36 19.73
C ASP A 457 -39.05 -10.78 20.23
N GLY A 458 -38.01 -11.57 20.50
CA GLY A 458 -38.15 -12.88 21.16
C GLY A 458 -38.73 -13.98 20.27
N HIS A 459 -38.90 -13.74 18.97
CA HIS A 459 -39.37 -14.72 17.99
C HIS A 459 -38.41 -14.78 16.79
N LEU A 460 -38.01 -15.99 16.40
CA LEU A 460 -37.41 -16.22 15.09
C LEU A 460 -38.49 -15.95 14.03
N PRO A 461 -38.17 -15.22 12.93
CA PRO A 461 -39.10 -15.08 11.81
C PRO A 461 -39.53 -16.47 11.32
N SER A 462 -40.83 -16.70 11.21
CA SER A 462 -41.43 -17.99 10.78
C SER A 462 -40.93 -18.47 9.40
N ASP A 463 -40.37 -17.55 8.62
CA ASP A 463 -40.00 -17.76 7.22
C ASP A 463 -38.50 -18.00 7.05
N LEU A 464 -37.73 -18.04 8.15
CA LEU A 464 -36.33 -18.47 8.08
C LEU A 464 -36.28 -19.99 7.96
N HIS A 465 -36.11 -20.48 6.73
CA HIS A 465 -35.79 -21.88 6.49
C HIS A 465 -34.62 -22.30 7.41
N VAL A 466 -34.93 -23.24 8.31
CA VAL A 466 -34.09 -23.80 9.37
C VAL A 466 -32.71 -24.29 8.88
N SER A 467 -32.51 -24.39 7.57
CA SER A 467 -31.23 -24.72 6.93
C SER A 467 -30.10 -23.70 7.19
N VAL A 468 -30.39 -22.41 7.36
CA VAL A 468 -29.34 -21.39 7.56
C VAL A 468 -28.78 -21.41 8.99
N LEU A 469 -29.63 -21.65 9.99
CA LEU A 469 -29.19 -21.82 11.38
C LEU A 469 -28.39 -23.11 11.59
N PHE A 470 -28.74 -24.19 10.86
CA PHE A 470 -28.02 -25.46 10.96
C PHE A 470 -26.56 -25.35 10.53
N VAL A 471 -26.25 -24.60 9.46
CA VAL A 471 -24.87 -24.46 8.97
C VAL A 471 -24.01 -23.61 9.91
N SER A 472 -24.57 -22.52 10.46
CA SER A 472 -23.83 -21.65 11.39
C SER A 472 -23.57 -22.34 12.74
N LEU A 473 -24.56 -23.05 13.28
CA LEU A 473 -24.42 -23.77 14.55
C LEU A 473 -23.55 -25.03 14.40
N ALA A 474 -23.65 -25.75 13.28
CA ALA A 474 -22.79 -26.92 13.00
C ALA A 474 -21.33 -26.52 12.80
N ASN A 475 -21.05 -25.40 12.12
CA ASN A 475 -19.68 -24.90 11.98
C ASN A 475 -19.11 -24.46 13.33
N HIS A 476 -19.91 -23.83 14.19
CA HIS A 476 -19.47 -23.43 15.53
C HIS A 476 -19.24 -24.64 16.46
N LEU A 477 -20.07 -25.69 16.36
CA LEU A 477 -19.87 -26.91 17.14
C LEU A 477 -18.70 -27.75 16.62
N SER A 478 -18.45 -27.79 15.31
CA SER A 478 -17.31 -28.49 14.71
C SER A 478 -15.96 -27.86 15.08
N THR A 479 -15.88 -26.51 15.10
CA THR A 479 -14.64 -25.81 15.50
C THR A 479 -14.38 -25.84 17.01
N THR A 480 -15.42 -25.93 17.83
CA THR A 480 -15.27 -25.85 19.29
C THR A 480 -15.15 -27.22 19.97
N LEU A 481 -15.69 -28.28 19.36
CA LEU A 481 -15.81 -29.60 20.01
C LEU A 481 -15.11 -30.76 19.24
N GLY A 482 -14.46 -30.50 18.12
CA GLY A 482 -13.56 -31.47 17.47
C GLY A 482 -14.24 -32.71 16.89
N PHE A 483 -15.52 -32.65 16.53
CA PHE A 483 -16.21 -33.76 15.86
C PHE A 483 -16.09 -33.66 14.33
N SER A 484 -15.76 -34.79 13.69
CA SER A 484 -15.74 -34.95 12.24
C SER A 484 -17.15 -35.09 11.67
N THR A 485 -17.43 -34.37 10.58
CA THR A 485 -18.70 -34.44 9.84
C THR A 485 -18.73 -35.66 8.91
N PRO A 486 -19.79 -36.49 8.90
CA PRO A 486 -19.96 -37.52 7.87
C PRO A 486 -20.48 -36.89 6.56
N GLN A 487 -19.93 -37.36 5.43
CA GLN A 487 -20.42 -37.02 4.09
C GLN A 487 -21.86 -37.48 3.88
N THR A 488 -22.78 -36.57 3.55
CA THR A 488 -24.11 -36.92 3.06
C THR A 488 -24.16 -36.84 1.54
N ARG A 489 -24.30 -38.02 0.89
CA ARG A 489 -24.81 -38.16 -0.48
C ARG A 489 -26.32 -37.88 -0.49
N ALA A 490 -26.78 -37.27 -1.57
CA ALA A 490 -28.18 -37.09 -1.91
C ALA A 490 -28.91 -38.42 -2.06
N ASP A 491 -30.04 -38.60 -1.38
CA ASP A 491 -31.24 -39.13 -2.03
C ASP A 491 -32.51 -39.00 -1.17
N THR A 492 -33.62 -38.84 -1.87
CA THR A 492 -34.97 -38.48 -1.43
C THR A 492 -35.74 -39.57 -0.66
N ARG A 493 -36.60 -39.09 0.26
CA ARG A 493 -37.85 -39.69 0.80
C ARG A 493 -37.75 -41.01 1.58
N LEU A 494 -37.85 -40.93 2.91
CA LEU A 494 -38.72 -41.78 3.74
C LEU A 494 -38.81 -41.20 5.17
N GLY A 495 -40.02 -41.28 5.74
CA GLY A 495 -40.44 -40.51 6.92
C GLY A 495 -39.76 -40.89 8.23
N ILE A 496 -39.53 -39.87 9.07
CA ILE A 496 -39.15 -39.99 10.47
C ILE A 496 -40.00 -38.99 11.26
N THR A 497 -41.17 -39.44 11.73
CA THR A 497 -42.04 -38.70 12.67
C THR A 497 -41.79 -39.12 14.13
N THR A 498 -40.69 -39.82 14.43
CA THR A 498 -40.48 -40.44 15.75
C THR A 498 -39.20 -40.04 16.49
N GLU A 499 -38.47 -39.01 16.05
CA GLU A 499 -37.29 -38.50 16.77
C GLU A 499 -37.36 -37.00 17.15
N LEU A 500 -38.47 -36.31 16.85
CA LEU A 500 -38.63 -34.89 17.19
C LEU A 500 -38.82 -34.65 18.70
N GLY A 501 -39.46 -35.57 19.42
CA GLY A 501 -39.70 -35.42 20.86
C GLY A 501 -38.42 -35.49 21.71
N THR A 502 -37.45 -36.32 21.30
CA THR A 502 -36.20 -36.52 22.05
C THR A 502 -35.21 -35.39 21.81
N ILE A 503 -35.19 -34.82 20.60
CA ILE A 503 -34.33 -33.67 20.25
C ILE A 503 -34.88 -32.38 20.89
N GLN A 504 -36.20 -32.19 20.95
CA GLN A 504 -36.81 -31.04 21.62
C GLN A 504 -36.54 -31.06 23.13
N GLY A 505 -36.58 -32.22 23.79
CA GLY A 505 -36.22 -32.35 25.21
C GLY A 505 -34.73 -32.11 25.52
N ILE A 506 -33.83 -32.38 24.55
CA ILE A 506 -32.39 -32.08 24.67
C ILE A 506 -32.15 -30.57 24.46
N LEU A 507 -32.86 -29.95 23.50
CA LEU A 507 -32.76 -28.52 23.21
C LEU A 507 -33.36 -27.65 24.31
N GLU A 508 -34.46 -28.07 24.95
CA GLU A 508 -35.03 -27.38 26.12
C GLU A 508 -34.08 -27.44 27.32
N LYS A 509 -33.43 -28.60 27.56
CA LYS A 509 -32.40 -28.73 28.61
C LYS A 509 -31.14 -27.93 28.31
N ALA A 510 -30.75 -27.78 27.04
CA ALA A 510 -29.63 -26.94 26.62
C ALA A 510 -29.95 -25.45 26.76
N ALA A 511 -31.15 -25.02 26.36
CA ALA A 511 -31.63 -23.64 26.50
C ALA A 511 -31.77 -23.22 27.97
N LEU A 512 -32.24 -24.11 28.85
CA LEU A 512 -32.27 -23.89 30.30
C LEU A 512 -30.87 -23.77 30.92
N LYS A 513 -29.89 -24.56 30.47
CA LYS A 513 -28.49 -24.42 30.92
C LYS A 513 -27.85 -23.11 30.44
N SER A 514 -28.12 -22.68 29.21
CA SER A 514 -27.63 -21.42 28.66
C SER A 514 -28.28 -20.20 29.34
N SER A 515 -29.56 -20.28 29.69
CA SER A 515 -30.27 -19.28 30.49
C SER A 515 -29.69 -19.13 31.90
N LEU A 516 -29.27 -20.23 32.52
CA LEU A 516 -28.64 -20.22 33.85
C LEU A 516 -27.22 -19.62 33.79
N LEU A 517 -26.45 -19.91 32.74
CA LEU A 517 -25.14 -19.29 32.47
C LEU A 517 -25.26 -17.78 32.21
N LEU A 518 -26.28 -17.33 31.48
CA LEU A 518 -26.54 -15.90 31.26
C LEU A 518 -26.94 -15.15 32.54
N ARG A 519 -27.60 -15.81 33.51
CA ARG A 519 -27.94 -15.21 34.80
C ARG A 519 -26.78 -15.14 35.78
N ILE A 520 -25.76 -15.99 35.63
CA ILE A 520 -24.55 -15.95 36.47
C ILE A 520 -23.55 -14.88 35.98
N CYS A 521 -23.59 -14.49 34.71
CA CYS A 521 -22.72 -13.45 34.16
C CYS A 521 -23.28 -12.01 34.26
N LEU A 522 -24.46 -11.81 34.85
CA LEU A 522 -25.13 -10.50 34.96
C LEU A 522 -25.51 -10.16 36.42
N LEU A 523 -24.50 -10.04 37.29
CA LEU A 523 -24.61 -9.28 38.55
C LEU A 523 -23.39 -8.35 38.66
N PRO A 524 -23.58 -7.01 38.71
CA PRO A 524 -22.49 -6.09 39.00
C PRO A 524 -22.17 -6.07 40.50
N ASP A 525 -20.87 -6.09 40.82
CA ASP A 525 -20.32 -5.72 42.12
C ASP A 525 -20.84 -4.34 42.56
N ALA A 526 -21.80 -4.33 43.47
CA ALA A 526 -22.29 -3.13 44.14
C ALA A 526 -22.40 -3.38 45.65
N ALA A 527 -21.29 -3.73 46.30
CA ALA A 527 -21.14 -3.62 47.75
C ALA A 527 -19.67 -3.78 48.18
N LYS A 528 -18.92 -2.68 48.26
CA LYS A 528 -17.80 -2.44 49.21
C LYS A 528 -17.07 -1.13 48.87
N HIS A 529 -17.55 0.00 49.41
CA HIS A 529 -16.75 1.10 49.96
C HIS A 529 -17.64 2.33 50.24
N ALA A 530 -18.28 2.36 51.42
CA ALA A 530 -18.70 3.59 52.08
C ALA A 530 -19.06 3.27 53.56
N LYS A 531 -18.05 3.11 54.40
CA LYS A 531 -18.20 3.24 55.87
C LYS A 531 -17.32 4.41 56.31
N GLY A 532 -17.94 5.57 56.47
CA GLY A 532 -17.42 6.74 57.17
C GLY A 532 -18.49 7.25 58.15
N PRO A 533 -18.13 7.72 59.35
CA PRO A 533 -19.02 7.70 60.51
C PRO A 533 -20.07 8.82 60.53
N ARG A 534 -21.24 8.49 61.07
CA ARG A 534 -22.32 9.42 61.40
C ARG A 534 -21.87 10.38 62.51
N ARG A 535 -22.13 11.68 62.30
CA ARG A 535 -22.16 12.71 63.34
C ARG A 535 -23.27 12.38 64.36
N ARG A 536 -22.96 12.59 65.65
CA ARG A 536 -23.93 12.75 66.74
C ARG A 536 -24.22 14.24 66.92
N ASP A 537 -25.52 14.55 66.94
CA ASP A 537 -26.27 15.57 67.67
C ASP A 537 -25.52 16.74 68.33
N ALA A 538 -25.80 17.95 67.84
CA ALA A 538 -26.33 19.11 68.58
C ALA A 538 -26.77 20.18 67.56
#